data_AF-A0A9P8AYJ3-F1
#
_entry.id   AF-A0A9P8AYJ3-F1
#
_cell.length_a   1.000
_cell.length_b   1.000
_cell.length_c   1.000
_cell.angle_alpha   90.00
_cell.angle_beta   90.00
_cell.angle_gamma   90.00
#
_symmetry.space_group_name_H-M   'P 1'
#
loop_
_entity.id
_entity.type
_entity.pdbx_description
1 polymer ?
#
loop_
_entity_poly.entity_id
_entity_poly.type
_entity_poly.pdbx_seq_one_letter_code
_entity_poly.pdbx_strand_id
1 'polypeptide(L)'
;MATQTAPARTTFISQPNGVESSPSNSAAALPPASAMSPELEQTLALLSSHRSVLGYMLLSRGHPTSIIRHSGVVFDGDQGRKYASVISRIVETAQVGLEEISGGDSDVDEVRFLRLRTKRHEIMISPDDRYLLAVLHDPAS
;
A
#
# COMPACT_ATOMS: atom_id res chain seq x y z
N MET A 1 -8.97 77.70 45.16
CA MET A 1 -9.98 77.04 46.01
C MET A 1 -11.17 76.67 45.14
N ALA A 2 -11.77 75.50 45.43
CA ALA A 2 -13.02 74.96 44.86
C ALA A 2 -12.95 74.18 43.51
N THR A 3 -12.74 72.87 43.66
CA THR A 3 -13.57 71.71 43.23
C THR A 3 -14.38 71.67 41.93
N GLN A 4 -14.58 70.42 41.47
CA GLN A 4 -15.63 69.86 40.56
C GLN A 4 -15.30 69.89 39.05
N THR A 5 -15.60 68.88 38.22
CA THR A 5 -16.55 67.76 38.30
C THR A 5 -16.25 66.75 37.16
N ALA A 6 -16.42 65.45 37.42
CA ALA A 6 -16.91 64.44 36.46
C ALA A 6 -18.42 64.20 36.78
N PRO A 7 -19.29 63.49 35.99
CA PRO A 7 -19.00 62.38 35.08
C PRO A 7 -19.92 62.22 33.81
N ALA A 8 -19.63 61.16 33.04
CA ALA A 8 -20.50 60.30 32.22
C ALA A 8 -21.47 60.89 31.16
N ARG A 9 -21.27 60.48 29.89
CA ARG A 9 -22.34 60.41 28.87
C ARG A 9 -22.29 59.11 28.06
N THR A 10 -23.50 58.60 27.88
CA THR A 10 -24.00 57.36 27.27
C THR A 10 -23.91 57.30 25.73
N THR A 11 -23.61 56.08 25.25
CA THR A 11 -24.02 55.33 24.03
C THR A 11 -24.36 56.08 22.74
N PHE A 12 -23.79 55.64 21.60
CA PHE A 12 -24.54 55.51 20.33
C PHE A 12 -23.96 54.41 19.43
N ILE A 13 -24.88 53.63 18.86
CA ILE A 13 -24.77 52.45 17.99
C ILE A 13 -24.40 52.83 16.54
N SER A 14 -23.69 51.95 15.83
CA SER A 14 -23.71 51.86 14.36
C SER A 14 -23.36 50.44 13.88
N GLN A 15 -24.34 49.79 13.26
CA GLN A 15 -24.20 48.84 12.13
C GLN A 15 -24.56 49.64 10.85
N PRO A 16 -24.37 49.19 9.59
CA PRO A 16 -24.04 47.83 9.09
C PRO A 16 -23.03 47.78 7.89
N ASN A 17 -22.56 46.59 7.53
CA ASN A 17 -22.20 46.09 6.17
C ASN A 17 -21.33 44.83 6.39
N GLY A 18 -21.61 43.66 5.84
CA GLY A 18 -22.16 43.37 4.53
C GLY A 18 -21.05 42.95 3.58
N VAL A 19 -20.43 41.77 3.83
CA VAL A 19 -19.75 40.92 2.84
C VAL A 19 -19.52 39.54 3.46
N GLU A 20 -20.41 38.60 3.16
CA GLU A 20 -20.19 37.16 3.30
C GLU A 20 -19.07 36.74 2.34
N SER A 21 -17.87 36.55 2.87
CA SER A 21 -16.81 35.83 2.18
C SER A 21 -17.09 34.34 2.26
N SER A 22 -17.58 33.80 1.15
CA SER A 22 -17.63 32.40 0.75
C SER A 22 -16.60 31.51 1.48
N PRO A 23 -16.98 30.33 2.00
CA PRO A 23 -15.99 29.33 2.32
C PRO A 23 -15.33 28.91 1.02
N SER A 24 -14.03 29.15 0.90
CA SER A 24 -13.18 28.53 -0.11
C SER A 24 -13.38 27.02 -0.01
N ASN A 25 -14.25 26.47 -0.85
CA ASN A 25 -14.34 25.04 -1.07
C ASN A 25 -13.11 24.66 -1.88
N SER A 26 -11.95 24.71 -1.23
CA SER A 26 -10.80 23.90 -1.58
C SER A 26 -11.23 22.46 -1.33
N ALA A 27 -12.03 21.92 -2.25
CA ALA A 27 -12.04 20.50 -2.52
C ALA A 27 -10.64 20.18 -3.04
N ALA A 28 -9.68 20.14 -2.13
CA ALA A 28 -8.47 19.37 -2.30
C ALA A 28 -8.99 17.96 -2.57
N ALA A 29 -9.04 17.61 -3.86
CA ALA A 29 -9.26 16.26 -4.30
C ALA A 29 -8.31 15.39 -3.47
N LEU A 30 -8.88 14.55 -2.62
CA LEU A 30 -8.12 13.52 -1.95
C LEU A 30 -7.28 12.82 -3.03
N PRO A 31 -5.96 12.68 -2.86
CA PRO A 31 -5.21 11.83 -3.76
C PRO A 31 -5.90 10.46 -3.77
N PRO A 32 -6.28 9.89 -4.92
CA PRO A 32 -6.85 8.56 -4.94
C PRO A 32 -5.82 7.64 -4.31
N ALA A 33 -6.21 7.00 -3.21
CA ALA A 33 -5.42 5.99 -2.54
C ALA A 33 -4.92 5.00 -3.59
N SER A 34 -3.61 5.00 -3.85
CA SER A 34 -2.87 3.94 -4.53
C SER A 34 -3.64 3.31 -5.71
N ALA A 35 -4.03 4.12 -6.70
CA ALA A 35 -4.71 3.61 -7.89
C ALA A 35 -3.76 2.62 -8.60
N MET A 36 -3.95 1.33 -8.31
CA MET A 36 -3.22 0.26 -8.97
C MET A 36 -3.43 0.41 -10.48
N SER A 37 -2.36 0.21 -11.27
CA SER A 37 -2.46 0.41 -12.71
C SER A 37 -3.50 -0.55 -13.30
N PRO A 38 -4.29 -0.10 -14.30
CA PRO A 38 -5.32 -0.94 -14.90
C PRO A 38 -4.76 -2.26 -15.47
N GLU A 39 -3.50 -2.24 -15.91
CA GLU A 39 -2.76 -3.43 -16.36
C GLU A 39 -2.56 -4.47 -15.25
N LEU A 40 -2.27 -4.02 -14.02
CA LEU A 40 -2.13 -4.90 -12.87
C LEU A 40 -3.47 -5.54 -12.54
N GLU A 41 -4.56 -4.77 -12.56
CA GLU A 41 -5.89 -5.32 -12.28
C GLU A 41 -6.32 -6.36 -13.33
N GLN A 42 -6.03 -6.11 -14.61
CA GLN A 42 -6.26 -7.09 -15.67
C GLN A 42 -5.45 -8.36 -15.46
N THR A 43 -4.17 -8.23 -15.07
CA THR A 43 -3.31 -9.38 -14.76
C THR A 43 -3.85 -10.18 -13.58
N LEU A 44 -4.26 -9.51 -12.50
CA LEU A 44 -4.86 -10.16 -11.33
C LEU A 44 -6.18 -10.86 -11.67
N ALA A 45 -7.01 -10.27 -12.53
CA ALA A 45 -8.23 -10.89 -13.03
C ALA A 45 -7.92 -12.14 -13.86
N LEU A 46 -6.91 -12.07 -14.74
CA LEU A 46 -6.45 -13.21 -15.54
C LEU A 46 -5.97 -14.35 -14.65
N LEU A 47 -5.12 -14.05 -13.66
CA LEU A 47 -4.62 -15.03 -12.69
C LEU A 47 -5.78 -15.68 -11.93
N SER A 48 -6.73 -14.89 -11.44
CA SER A 48 -7.89 -15.43 -10.71
C SER A 48 -8.84 -16.25 -11.59
N SER A 49 -8.85 -16.04 -12.91
CA SER A 49 -9.68 -16.81 -13.84
C SER A 49 -9.08 -18.17 -14.19
N HIS A 50 -7.79 -18.36 -13.95
CA HIS A 50 -7.08 -19.56 -14.34
C HIS A 50 -7.34 -20.70 -13.36
N ARG A 51 -7.85 -21.83 -13.85
CA ARG A 51 -8.24 -23.00 -13.03
C ARG A 51 -7.12 -23.61 -12.18
N SER A 52 -5.87 -23.45 -12.59
CA SER A 52 -4.71 -23.93 -11.82
C SER A 52 -4.28 -22.97 -10.72
N VAL A 53 -4.82 -21.75 -10.67
CA VAL A 53 -4.51 -20.74 -9.65
C VAL A 53 -5.49 -20.91 -8.49
N LEU A 54 -4.96 -21.23 -7.32
CA LEU A 54 -5.71 -21.30 -6.06
C LEU A 54 -5.92 -19.92 -5.43
N GLY A 55 -5.04 -18.97 -5.74
CA GLY A 55 -5.11 -17.61 -5.23
C GLY A 55 -3.90 -16.77 -5.59
N TYR A 56 -3.96 -15.48 -5.27
CA TYR A 56 -2.83 -14.57 -5.38
C TYR A 56 -2.74 -13.66 -4.16
N MET A 57 -1.56 -13.09 -3.94
CA MET A 57 -1.28 -12.13 -2.89
C MET A 57 -0.35 -11.05 -3.43
N LEU A 58 -0.71 -9.81 -3.20
CA LEU A 58 0.06 -8.63 -3.54
C LEU A 58 0.54 -7.98 -2.24
N LEU A 59 1.85 -7.90 -2.08
CA LEU A 59 2.51 -7.40 -0.88
C LEU A 59 3.23 -6.09 -1.16
N SER A 60 3.34 -5.23 -0.16
CA SER A 60 4.20 -4.05 -0.21
C SER A 60 5.68 -4.43 0.02
N ARG A 61 6.60 -3.64 -0.55
CA ARG A 61 8.07 -3.83 -0.47
C ARG A 61 8.70 -3.38 0.88
N GLY A 62 7.90 -2.99 1.87
CA GLY A 62 8.37 -2.39 3.13
C GLY A 62 8.45 -3.37 4.30
N HIS A 63 9.07 -2.94 5.40
CA HIS A 63 9.08 -3.66 6.68
C HIS A 63 8.27 -2.88 7.74
N PRO A 64 7.19 -3.44 8.30
CA PRO A 64 6.65 -4.78 8.03
C PRO A 64 5.93 -4.88 6.68
N THR A 65 6.00 -6.05 6.06
CA THR A 65 5.31 -6.36 4.79
C THR A 65 3.80 -6.31 4.99
N SER A 66 3.12 -5.44 4.25
CA SER A 66 1.66 -5.30 4.31
C SER A 66 1.00 -5.92 3.09
N ILE A 67 -0.16 -6.54 3.29
CA ILE A 67 -0.97 -7.11 2.20
C ILE A 67 -1.75 -5.96 1.56
N ILE A 68 -1.46 -5.67 0.29
CA ILE A 68 -2.17 -4.67 -0.51
C ILE A 68 -3.48 -5.27 -1.03
N ARG A 69 -3.42 -6.51 -1.54
CA ARG A 69 -4.56 -7.25 -2.07
C ARG A 69 -4.28 -8.75 -1.98
N HIS A 70 -5.32 -9.55 -1.83
CA HIS A 70 -5.23 -11.00 -1.94
C HIS A 70 -6.53 -11.56 -2.52
N SER A 71 -6.46 -12.73 -3.12
CA SER A 71 -7.61 -13.51 -3.57
C SER A 71 -7.38 -14.98 -3.26
N GLY A 72 -8.44 -15.69 -2.91
CA GLY A 72 -8.43 -17.11 -2.58
C GLY A 72 -8.50 -17.37 -1.08
N VAL A 73 -9.25 -18.42 -0.72
CA VAL A 73 -9.52 -18.81 0.68
C VAL A 73 -8.26 -19.18 1.46
N VAL A 74 -7.17 -19.56 0.77
CA VAL A 74 -5.89 -19.93 1.39
C VAL A 74 -5.23 -18.72 2.06
N PHE A 75 -5.53 -17.52 1.59
CA PHE A 75 -4.92 -16.29 2.05
C PHE A 75 -5.80 -15.48 2.99
N ASP A 76 -6.97 -15.99 3.39
CA ASP A 76 -7.88 -15.27 4.25
C ASP A 76 -7.41 -15.26 5.73
N GLY A 77 -7.74 -14.20 6.45
CA GLY A 77 -7.46 -14.02 7.87
C GLY A 77 -5.97 -14.15 8.26
N ASP A 78 -5.70 -14.98 9.26
CA ASP A 78 -4.37 -15.13 9.88
C ASP A 78 -3.38 -15.88 8.98
N GLN A 79 -3.87 -16.73 8.08
CA GLN A 79 -3.01 -17.49 7.17
C GLN A 79 -2.37 -16.57 6.15
N GLY A 80 -3.11 -15.62 5.57
CA GLY A 80 -2.57 -14.61 4.68
C GLY A 80 -1.39 -13.86 5.28
N ARG A 81 -1.51 -13.44 6.55
CA ARG A 81 -0.43 -12.72 7.25
C ARG A 81 0.81 -13.59 7.48
N LYS A 82 0.62 -14.88 7.79
CA LYS A 82 1.74 -15.83 7.90
C LYS A 82 2.44 -16.03 6.56
N TYR A 83 1.67 -16.23 5.49
CA TYR A 83 2.21 -16.33 4.13
C TYR A 83 2.99 -15.08 3.74
N ALA A 84 2.43 -13.89 3.96
CA ALA A 84 3.08 -12.61 3.67
C ALA A 84 4.45 -12.49 4.36
N SER A 85 4.49 -12.78 5.66
CA SER A 85 5.74 -12.71 6.44
C SER A 85 6.79 -13.71 5.96
N VAL A 86 6.39 -14.95 5.67
CA VAL A 86 7.31 -15.99 5.16
C VAL A 86 7.81 -15.65 3.77
N ILE A 87 6.93 -15.22 2.86
CA ILE A 87 7.29 -14.85 1.49
C ILE A 87 8.28 -13.69 1.49
N SER A 88 8.03 -12.65 2.29
CA SER A 88 8.96 -11.51 2.44
C SER A 88 10.34 -11.98 2.87
N ARG A 89 10.40 -12.85 3.87
CA ARG A 89 11.66 -13.41 4.38
C ARG A 89 12.40 -14.26 3.36
N ILE A 90 11.68 -15.06 2.56
CA ILE A 90 12.28 -15.88 1.50
C ILE A 90 12.94 -14.99 0.46
N VAL A 91 12.27 -13.93 0.01
CA VAL A 91 12.83 -13.00 -0.97
C VAL A 91 14.03 -12.27 -0.40
N GLU A 92 13.95 -11.78 0.83
CA GLU A 92 15.08 -11.13 1.52
C GLU A 92 16.28 -12.06 1.65
N THR A 93 16.06 -13.31 2.07
CA THR A 93 17.14 -14.31 2.20
C THR A 93 17.76 -14.65 0.84
N ALA A 94 16.95 -14.72 -0.22
CA ALA A 94 17.44 -14.95 -1.57
C ALA A 94 18.28 -13.77 -2.09
N GLN A 95 17.87 -12.53 -1.80
CA GLN A 95 18.63 -11.33 -2.14
C GLN A 95 19.98 -11.30 -1.42
N VAL A 96 19.99 -11.51 -0.10
CA VAL A 96 21.23 -11.56 0.69
C VAL A 96 22.17 -12.65 0.17
N GLY A 97 21.65 -13.85 -0.11
CA GLY A 97 22.46 -14.93 -0.66
C GLY A 97 23.05 -14.61 -2.04
N LEU A 98 22.34 -13.84 -2.86
CA LEU A 98 22.81 -13.42 -4.18
C LEU A 98 23.89 -12.33 -4.09
N GLU A 99 23.76 -11.40 -3.14
CA GLU A 99 24.79 -10.40 -2.82
C GLU A 99 26.09 -11.06 -2.33
N GLU A 100 25.99 -12.08 -1.48
CA GLU A 100 27.14 -12.85 -0.99
C GLU A 100 27.91 -13.55 -2.12
N ILE A 101 27.18 -14.09 -3.13
CA ILE A 101 27.78 -14.76 -4.28
C ILE A 101 28.38 -13.77 -5.28
N SER A 102 27.76 -12.60 -5.46
CA SER A 102 28.16 -11.61 -6.46
C SER A 102 29.48 -10.89 -6.14
N GLY A 103 30.02 -11.07 -4.92
CA GLY A 103 31.45 -10.87 -4.64
C GLY A 103 32.02 -9.46 -4.85
N GLY A 104 31.18 -8.43 -5.02
CA GLY A 104 31.59 -7.05 -5.25
C GLY A 104 31.99 -6.71 -6.68
N ASP A 105 31.72 -7.59 -7.65
CA ASP A 105 31.83 -7.22 -9.07
C ASP A 105 30.66 -6.32 -9.47
N SER A 106 30.83 -5.51 -10.52
CA SER A 106 29.93 -4.39 -10.84
C SER A 106 28.52 -4.81 -11.31
N ASP A 107 28.25 -6.11 -11.41
CA ASP A 107 26.93 -6.68 -11.71
C ASP A 107 26.29 -7.20 -10.41
N VAL A 108 25.40 -6.38 -9.86
CA VAL A 108 24.55 -6.78 -8.74
C VAL A 108 23.42 -7.62 -9.32
N ASP A 109 23.53 -8.94 -9.22
CA ASP A 109 22.44 -9.83 -9.64
C ASP A 109 21.24 -9.63 -8.70
N GLU A 110 20.04 -9.63 -9.25
CA GLU A 110 18.82 -9.31 -8.52
C GLU A 110 17.77 -10.39 -8.70
N VAL A 111 17.04 -10.66 -7.63
CA VAL A 111 15.96 -11.65 -7.67
C VAL A 111 14.83 -11.10 -8.54
N ARG A 112 14.63 -11.69 -9.72
CA ARG A 112 13.52 -11.36 -10.63
C ARG A 112 12.33 -12.31 -10.52
N PHE A 113 12.57 -13.57 -10.17
CA PHE A 113 11.53 -14.58 -10.10
C PHE A 113 11.92 -15.77 -9.22
N LEU A 114 11.01 -16.25 -8.39
CA LEU A 114 11.18 -17.40 -7.50
C LEU A 114 9.98 -18.35 -7.66
N ARG A 115 10.26 -19.65 -7.85
CA ARG A 115 9.22 -20.68 -7.95
C ARG A 115 9.49 -21.80 -6.97
N LEU A 116 8.57 -22.01 -6.03
CA LEU A 116 8.65 -23.04 -5.01
C LEU A 116 7.53 -24.05 -5.21
N ARG A 117 7.88 -25.23 -5.71
CA ARG A 117 6.94 -26.34 -5.85
C ARG A 117 7.05 -27.27 -4.65
N THR A 118 5.93 -27.48 -3.97
CA THR A 118 5.78 -28.45 -2.89
C THR A 118 4.81 -29.55 -3.33
N LYS A 119 4.69 -30.61 -2.53
CA LYS A 119 3.72 -31.69 -2.79
C LYS A 119 2.28 -31.21 -2.84
N ARG A 120 1.97 -30.11 -2.13
CA ARG A 120 0.60 -29.63 -1.93
C ARG A 120 0.28 -28.35 -2.67
N HIS A 121 1.29 -27.54 -2.93
CA HIS A 121 1.14 -26.19 -3.47
C HIS A 121 2.34 -25.84 -4.34
N GLU A 122 2.12 -25.05 -5.37
CA GLU A 122 3.17 -24.38 -6.12
C GLU A 122 3.04 -22.87 -5.92
N ILE A 123 4.11 -22.20 -5.52
CA ILE A 123 4.12 -20.77 -5.26
C ILE A 123 5.08 -20.10 -6.23
N MET A 124 4.57 -19.13 -6.99
CA MET A 124 5.35 -18.28 -7.89
C MET A 124 5.43 -16.88 -7.27
N ILE A 125 6.63 -16.38 -7.03
CA ILE A 125 6.90 -15.07 -6.45
C ILE A 125 7.66 -14.24 -7.48
N SER A 126 7.06 -13.12 -7.85
CA SER A 126 7.63 -12.11 -8.73
C SER A 126 7.80 -10.81 -7.94
N PRO A 127 9.01 -10.52 -7.43
CA PRO A 127 9.31 -9.20 -6.89
C PRO A 127 9.32 -8.15 -8.01
N ASP A 128 8.70 -7.01 -7.75
CA ASP A 128 8.68 -5.80 -8.57
C ASP A 128 9.27 -4.65 -7.73
N ASP A 129 9.56 -3.51 -8.35
CA ASP A 129 10.09 -2.31 -7.69
C ASP A 129 9.08 -1.76 -6.66
N ARG A 130 7.79 -1.90 -6.95
CA ARG A 130 6.70 -1.31 -6.15
C ARG A 130 6.01 -2.30 -5.22
N TYR A 131 5.95 -3.57 -5.60
CA TYR A 131 5.21 -4.60 -4.89
C TYR A 131 5.86 -5.96 -5.06
N LEU A 132 5.40 -6.94 -4.31
CA LEU A 132 5.78 -8.34 -4.47
C LEU A 132 4.50 -9.12 -4.78
N LEU A 133 4.46 -9.74 -5.96
CA LEU A 133 3.35 -10.58 -6.39
C LEU A 133 3.66 -12.04 -6.06
N ALA A 134 2.79 -12.68 -5.30
CA ALA A 134 2.84 -14.11 -5.04
C ALA A 134 1.58 -14.78 -5.57
N VAL A 135 1.73 -15.84 -6.37
CA VAL A 135 0.62 -16.61 -6.94
C VAL A 135 0.73 -18.04 -6.45
N LEU A 136 -0.38 -18.57 -5.96
CA LEU A 136 -0.51 -19.94 -5.50
C LEU A 136 -1.22 -20.77 -6.57
N HIS A 137 -0.57 -21.85 -6.98
CA HIS A 137 -1.06 -22.81 -7.94
C HIS A 137 -1.26 -24.19 -7.31
N ASP A 138 -2.15 -24.96 -7.93
CA ASP A 138 -2.27 -26.39 -7.68
C ASP A 138 -1.09 -27.13 -8.35
N PRO A 139 -0.26 -27.85 -7.58
CA PRO A 139 0.90 -28.57 -8.14
C PRO A 139 0.49 -29.78 -8.99
N ALA A 140 -0.79 -30.17 -9.02
CA ALA A 140 -1.31 -31.30 -9.78
C ALA A 140 -2.00 -30.89 -11.11
N SER A 141 -2.10 -29.59 -11.41
CA SER A 141 -2.61 -29.09 -12.70
C SER A 141 -1.58 -29.12 -13.82
#